data_AF-W5YVM0-F1
#
_entry.id   AF-W5YVM0-F1
#
_cell.length_a   1.000
_cell.length_b   1.000
_cell.length_c   1.000
_cell.angle_alpha   90.00
_cell.angle_beta   90.00
_cell.angle_gamma   90.00
#
_symmetry.space_group_name_H-M   'P 1'
#
loop_
_entity.id
_entity.type
_entity.pdbx_description
1 polymer ?
#
loop_
_entity_poly.entity_id
_entity_poly.type
_entity_poly.pdbx_seq_one_letter_code
_entity_poly.pdbx_strand_id
1 'polypeptide(L)'
;MLLSFIAIAVGLTLLVWSAGKFVEGSAATAGYFGMPPLLIGMVVVGFGTSAPEMVVSALSATQGNPGLALGNAYGSNITNIA
;
A
#
# COMPACT_ATOMS: atom_id res chain seq x y z
N MET A 1 13.04 -16.41 15.67
CA MET A 1 13.83 -15.97 14.50
C MET A 1 13.26 -16.53 13.21
N LEU A 2 13.33 -17.85 12.93
CA LEU A 2 12.77 -18.44 11.71
C LEU A 2 11.28 -18.10 11.49
N LEU A 3 10.45 -18.28 12.53
CA LEU A 3 9.02 -17.93 12.47
C LEU A 3 8.79 -16.46 12.14
N SER A 4 9.62 -15.56 12.67
CA SER A 4 9.54 -14.12 12.41
C SER A 4 9.83 -13.80 10.95
N PHE A 5 10.85 -14.41 10.36
CA PHE A 5 11.16 -14.25 8.93
C PHE A 5 10.04 -14.81 8.04
N ILE A 6 9.48 -15.96 8.39
CA ILE A 6 8.32 -16.53 7.68
C ILE A 6 7.12 -15.58 7.76
N ALA A 7 6.82 -15.06 8.95
CA ALA A 7 5.73 -14.12 9.16
C ALA A 7 5.90 -12.83 8.33
N ILE A 8 7.12 -12.29 8.25
CA ILE A 8 7.42 -11.13 7.39
C ILE A 8 7.20 -11.47 5.92
N ALA A 9 7.76 -12.59 5.44
CA ALA A 9 7.65 -12.97 4.03
C ALA A 9 6.18 -13.21 3.60
N VAL A 10 5.43 -13.96 4.40
CA VAL A 10 4.01 -14.23 4.14
C VAL A 10 3.18 -12.96 4.26
N GLY A 11 3.39 -12.17 5.33
CA GLY A 11 2.66 -10.92 5.57
C GLY A 11 2.87 -9.91 4.44
N LEU A 12 4.11 -9.74 3.98
CA LEU A 12 4.42 -8.82 2.89
C LEU A 12 3.83 -9.29 1.55
N THR A 13 3.89 -10.60 1.28
CA THR A 13 3.26 -11.19 0.09
C THR A 13 1.74 -10.96 0.08
N LEU A 14 1.07 -11.23 1.20
CA LEU A 14 -0.37 -11.02 1.35
C LEU A 14 -0.73 -9.53 1.24
N LEU A 15 0.05 -8.65 1.84
CA LEU A 15 -0.17 -7.21 1.79
C LEU A 15 -0.12 -6.70 0.34
N VAL A 16 0.94 -7.01 -0.41
CA VAL A 16 1.10 -6.58 -1.81
C VAL A 16 0.00 -7.18 -2.69
N TRP A 17 -0.29 -8.48 -2.53
CA TRP A 17 -1.34 -9.14 -3.30
C TRP A 17 -2.73 -8.54 -3.03
N SER A 18 -3.05 -8.29 -1.76
CA SER A 18 -4.33 -7.69 -1.38
C SER A 18 -4.48 -6.26 -1.87
N ALA A 19 -3.40 -5.47 -1.86
CA ALA A 19 -3.41 -4.13 -2.43
C ALA A 19 -3.69 -4.15 -3.93
N GLY A 20 -3.06 -5.07 -4.69
CA GLY A 20 -3.35 -5.25 -6.10
C GLY A 20 -4.84 -5.54 -6.36
N LYS A 21 -5.43 -6.47 -5.60
CA LYS A 21 -6.86 -6.78 -5.69
C LYS A 21 -7.77 -5.63 -5.30
N PHE A 22 -7.39 -4.87 -4.28
CA PHE A 22 -8.12 -3.67 -3.88
C PHE A 22 -8.11 -2.60 -4.98
N VAL A 23 -6.97 -2.38 -5.64
CA VAL A 23 -6.85 -1.40 -6.74
C VAL A 23 -7.61 -1.85 -7.98
N GLU A 24 -7.50 -3.12 -8.38
CA GLU A 24 -8.26 -3.69 -9.50
C GLU A 24 -9.78 -3.53 -9.29
N GLY A 25 -10.26 -3.92 -8.11
CA GLY A 25 -11.68 -3.81 -7.76
C GLY A 25 -12.17 -2.36 -7.70
N SER A 26 -11.36 -1.47 -7.12
CA SER A 26 -11.68 -0.04 -7.03
C SER A 26 -11.72 0.62 -8.41
N ALA A 27 -10.76 0.30 -9.28
CA ALA A 27 -10.70 0.82 -10.64
C ALA A 27 -11.89 0.33 -11.49
N ALA A 28 -12.23 -0.96 -11.40
CA ALA A 28 -13.40 -1.52 -12.07
C ALA A 28 -14.71 -0.86 -11.58
N THR A 29 -14.83 -0.66 -10.27
CA THR A 29 -15.99 0.01 -9.66
C THR A 29 -16.10 1.47 -10.14
N ALA A 30 -14.99 2.22 -10.12
CA ALA A 30 -14.96 3.59 -10.61
C ALA A 30 -15.33 3.69 -12.10
N GLY A 31 -14.84 2.76 -12.92
CA GLY A 31 -15.20 2.65 -14.33
C GLY A 31 -16.69 2.36 -14.55
N TYR A 32 -17.27 1.47 -13.73
CA TYR A 32 -18.71 1.18 -13.77
C TYR A 32 -19.56 2.42 -13.46
N PHE A 33 -19.11 3.28 -12.55
CA PHE A 33 -19.77 4.57 -12.24
C PHE A 33 -19.46 5.69 -13.25
N GLY A 34 -18.77 5.39 -14.36
CA GLY A 34 -18.52 6.35 -15.44
C GLY A 34 -17.35 7.30 -15.17
N MET A 35 -16.46 6.98 -14.23
CA MET A 35 -15.27 7.80 -13.98
C MET A 35 -14.34 7.77 -15.21
N PRO A 36 -13.84 8.93 -15.69
CA PRO A 36 -12.89 8.98 -16.80
C PRO A 36 -11.62 8.15 -16.52
N PRO A 37 -11.08 7.41 -17.51
CA PRO A 37 -9.88 6.57 -17.35
C PRO A 37 -8.67 7.32 -16.78
N LEU A 38 -8.51 8.60 -17.17
CA LEU A 38 -7.45 9.45 -16.65
C LEU A 38 -7.57 9.67 -15.14
N LEU A 39 -8.79 9.89 -14.63
CA LEU A 39 -9.02 10.07 -13.19
C LEU A 39 -8.85 8.76 -12.42
N ILE A 40 -9.23 7.63 -13.00
CA ILE A 40 -8.96 6.31 -12.42
C ILE A 40 -7.44 6.10 -12.28
N GLY A 41 -6.66 6.40 -13.33
CA GLY A 41 -5.20 6.30 -13.29
C GLY A 41 -4.56 7.24 -12.27
N MET A 42 -4.95 8.52 -12.26
CA MET A 42 -4.33 9.51 -11.36
C MET A 42 -4.74 9.33 -9.90
N VAL A 43 -6.00 8.98 -9.63
CA VAL A 43 -6.52 8.92 -8.25
C VAL A 43 -6.52 7.50 -7.73
N VAL A 44 -7.23 6.58 -8.38
CA VAL A 44 -7.43 5.23 -7.84
C VAL A 44 -6.13 4.43 -7.88
N VAL A 45 -5.47 4.40 -9.03
CA VAL A 45 -4.20 3.67 -9.18
C VAL A 45 -3.08 4.40 -8.44
N GLY A 46 -2.98 5.73 -8.59
CA GLY A 46 -1.96 6.54 -7.92
C GLY A 46 -1.98 6.45 -6.38
N PHE A 47 -3.16 6.43 -5.74
CA PHE A 47 -3.25 6.16 -4.31
C PHE A 47 -3.12 4.68 -3.98
N GLY A 48 -3.62 3.83 -4.88
CA GLY A 48 -3.63 2.39 -4.73
C GLY A 48 -2.25 1.77 -4.53
N THR A 49 -1.24 2.29 -5.24
CA THR A 49 0.16 1.83 -5.10
C THR A 49 0.77 2.13 -3.75
N SER A 50 0.26 3.16 -3.04
CA SER A 50 0.75 3.57 -1.71
C SER A 50 -0.08 2.98 -0.56
N ALA A 51 -1.08 2.13 -0.88
CA ALA A 51 -1.95 1.51 0.12
C ALA A 51 -1.19 0.60 1.11
N PRO A 52 -0.26 -0.27 0.69
CA PRO A 52 0.58 -1.05 1.61
C PRO A 52 1.31 -0.17 2.64
N GLU A 53 1.92 0.91 2.17
CA GLU A 53 2.73 1.82 2.96
C GLU A 53 1.88 2.56 3.98
N MET A 54 0.70 3.04 3.57
CA MET A 54 -0.25 3.67 4.50
C MET A 54 -0.65 2.72 5.62
N VAL A 55 -0.95 1.45 5.30
CA VAL A 55 -1.34 0.43 6.28
C VAL A 55 -0.19 0.12 7.22
N VAL A 56 1.02 -0.10 6.71
CA VAL A 56 2.21 -0.40 7.53
C VAL A 56 2.57 0.77 8.44
N SER A 57 2.52 2.01 7.92
CA SER A 57 2.78 3.21 8.71
C SER A 57 1.74 3.41 9.80
N ALA A 58 0.45 3.23 9.48
CA ALA A 58 -0.63 3.36 10.46
C ALA A 58 -0.53 2.30 11.56
N LEU A 59 -0.30 1.03 11.20
CA LEU A 59 -0.11 -0.05 12.17
C LEU A 59 1.12 0.18 13.05
N SER A 60 2.23 0.59 12.45
CA SER A 60 3.46 0.87 13.21
C SER A 60 3.26 2.01 14.20
N ALA A 61 2.59 3.10 13.79
CA ALA A 61 2.29 4.23 14.66
C ALA A 61 1.36 3.83 15.83
N THR A 62 0.30 3.08 15.55
CA THR A 62 -0.66 2.63 16.57
C THR A 62 -0.08 1.60 17.54
N GLN A 63 0.93 0.83 17.11
CA GLN A 63 1.67 -0.11 17.96
C GLN A 63 2.79 0.55 18.78
N GLY A 64 2.87 1.90 18.80
CA GLY A 64 3.88 2.62 19.57
C GLY A 64 5.27 2.66 18.91
N ASN A 65 5.36 2.38 17.61
CA ASN A 65 6.60 2.42 16.82
C ASN A 65 6.58 3.53 15.75
N PRO A 66 6.46 4.83 16.13
CA PRO A 66 6.36 5.92 15.17
C PRO A 66 7.63 6.09 14.31
N GLY A 67 8.80 5.69 14.81
CA GLY A 67 10.04 5.70 14.02
C GLY A 67 9.98 4.76 12.82
N LEU A 68 9.36 3.58 12.96
CA LEU A 68 9.13 2.66 11.84
C LEU A 68 8.12 3.24 10.85
N ALA A 69 7.07 3.90 11.34
CA ALA A 69 6.08 4.55 10.48
C ALA A 69 6.70 5.67 9.62
N LEU A 70 7.52 6.52 10.23
CA LEU A 70 8.24 7.58 9.52
C LEU A 70 9.29 6.99 8.57
N GLY A 71 10.04 5.96 9.01
CA GLY A 71 11.01 5.26 8.18
C GLY A 71 10.38 4.65 6.93
N ASN A 72 9.22 4.02 7.06
CA ASN A 72 8.45 3.51 5.92
C ASN A 72 8.01 4.64 4.99
N ALA A 73 7.43 5.72 5.52
CA ALA A 73 6.94 6.84 4.71
C ALA A 73 8.07 7.56 3.94
N TYR A 74 9.17 7.91 4.60
CA TYR A 74 10.29 8.58 3.96
C TYR A 74 11.06 7.64 3.03
N GLY A 75 11.30 6.39 3.46
CA GLY A 75 12.00 5.39 2.67
C GLY A 75 11.31 5.12 1.34
N SER A 76 9.99 4.89 1.36
CA SER A 76 9.21 4.65 0.13
C SER A 76 9.24 5.85 -0.81
N ASN A 77 9.14 7.08 -0.29
CA ASN A 77 9.24 8.28 -1.15
C ASN A 77 10.62 8.43 -1.78
N ILE A 78 11.69 8.11 -1.05
CA ILE A 78 13.05 8.13 -1.60
C ILE A 78 13.18 7.08 -2.70
N THR A 79 12.77 5.83 -2.44
CA THR A 79 12.84 4.74 -3.42
C THR A 79 11.96 4.98 -4.66
N ASN A 80 10.86 5.72 -4.53
CA ASN A 80 9.99 6.05 -5.67
C ASN A 80 10.58 7.15 -6.57
N ILE A 81 11.47 8.00 -6.04
CA ILE A 81 12.02 9.16 -6.77
C ILE A 81 13.45 8.89 -7.27
N ALA A 82 14.26 8.18 -6.50
CA ALA A 82 15.68 7.91 -6.77
C ALA A 82 15.88 6.54 -7.42
#